data_AF-A0A9E1PPH6-F1
#
_entry.id   AF-A0A9E1PPH6-F1
#
_cell.length_a   1.000
_cell.length_b   1.000
_cell.length_c   1.000
_cell.angle_alpha   90.00
_cell.angle_beta   90.00
_cell.angle_gamma   90.00
#
_symmetry.space_group_name_H-M   'P 1'
#
loop_
_entity.id
_entity.type
_entity.pdbx_description
1 polymer ?
#
loop_
_entity_poly.entity_id
_entity_poly.type
_entity_poly.pdbx_seq_one_letter_code
_entity_poly.pdbx_strand_id
1 'polypeptide(L)'
;MLREWLQHLMTPCPPYLRRLGYLKQLIGMQARHRRCREAWAPHLQHTRDMILAAADACSSHDKVVILGSGLLLDVPVEELSERFKTVELVDILHMPQVRHAVSGLANVRLLTRDITGVVEPLSRGDIPQPDIADLGVNGASLVVSCNILSQLGILPEQLSPGISDRLVAAHLDALAGLGGTVCLITETSHRLMEGETEVEKSAPLDGNDIPDSLKMRRQCWDWDFAPAPERHPRYDLIHTVEGFIRSGNAET
;
A
#
# COMPACT_ATOMS: atom_id res chain seq x y z
N MET A 1 -20.50 -13.65 -2.20
CA MET A 1 -21.20 -12.81 -3.19
C MET A 1 -22.23 -11.86 -2.57
N LEU A 2 -23.18 -12.32 -1.74
CA LEU A 2 -24.23 -11.44 -1.17
C LEU A 2 -23.70 -10.37 -0.20
N ARG A 3 -22.74 -10.74 0.67
CA ARG A 3 -22.11 -9.80 1.61
C ARG A 3 -21.26 -8.74 0.89
N GLU A 4 -20.49 -9.13 -0.13
CA GLU A 4 -19.73 -8.16 -0.94
C GLU A 4 -20.65 -7.21 -1.70
N TRP A 5 -21.78 -7.71 -2.23
CA TRP A 5 -22.76 -6.90 -2.94
C TRP A 5 -23.43 -5.87 -2.03
N LEU A 6 -23.86 -6.29 -0.82
CA LEU A 6 -24.41 -5.37 0.18
C LEU A 6 -23.39 -4.31 0.60
N GLN A 7 -22.14 -4.72 0.83
CA GLN A 7 -21.05 -3.81 1.15
C GLN A 7 -20.79 -2.80 0.03
N HIS A 8 -20.82 -3.24 -1.23
CA HIS A 8 -20.65 -2.35 -2.39
C HIS A 8 -21.73 -1.27 -2.47
N LEU A 9 -22.98 -1.61 -2.13
CA LEU A 9 -24.08 -0.65 -2.11
C LEU A 9 -23.98 0.33 -0.93
N MET A 10 -23.71 -0.19 0.26
CA MET A 10 -23.81 0.58 1.51
C MET A 10 -22.56 1.37 1.87
N THR A 11 -21.39 1.04 1.32
CA THR A 11 -20.16 1.76 1.65
C THR A 11 -20.19 3.17 1.03
N PRO A 12 -20.13 4.24 1.84
CA PRO A 12 -19.96 5.60 1.33
C PRO A 12 -18.68 5.66 0.51
N CYS A 13 -18.80 6.04 -0.76
CA CYS A 13 -17.68 6.09 -1.69
C CYS A 13 -17.99 7.14 -2.75
N PRO A 14 -17.06 8.07 -3.04
CA PRO A 14 -17.19 8.99 -4.16
C PRO A 14 -17.61 8.25 -5.45
N PRO A 15 -18.58 8.77 -6.23
CA PRO A 15 -19.12 8.05 -7.39
C PRO A 15 -18.05 7.65 -8.42
N TYR A 16 -17.03 8.50 -8.61
CA TYR A 16 -15.95 8.23 -9.55
C TYR A 16 -15.09 7.04 -9.10
N LEU A 17 -14.71 6.95 -7.82
CA LEU A 17 -13.95 5.82 -7.27
C LEU A 17 -14.73 4.50 -7.36
N ARG A 18 -16.05 4.56 -7.15
CA ARG A 18 -16.92 3.39 -7.31
C ARG A 18 -16.95 2.93 -8.76
N ARG A 19 -17.13 3.86 -9.72
CA ARG A 19 -17.17 3.58 -11.16
C ARG A 19 -15.84 3.03 -11.67
N LEU A 20 -14.72 3.61 -11.23
CA LEU A 20 -13.38 3.18 -11.62
C LEU A 20 -12.94 1.85 -10.97
N GLY A 21 -13.65 1.37 -9.93
CA GLY A 21 -13.45 0.04 -9.38
C GLY A 21 -12.60 -0.02 -8.10
N TYR A 22 -12.18 1.12 -7.52
CA TYR A 22 -11.43 1.15 -6.26
C TYR A 22 -12.19 0.47 -5.11
N LEU A 23 -13.49 0.77 -4.97
CA LEU A 23 -14.33 0.12 -3.96
C LEU A 23 -14.42 -1.40 -4.19
N LYS A 24 -14.47 -1.84 -5.46
CA LYS A 24 -14.51 -3.27 -5.80
C LYS A 24 -13.20 -3.97 -5.43
N GLN A 25 -12.05 -3.32 -5.65
CA GLN A 25 -10.74 -3.85 -5.26
C GLN A 25 -10.63 -4.01 -3.74
N LEU A 26 -11.00 -3.00 -2.96
CA LEU A 26 -10.97 -3.07 -1.48
C LEU A 26 -11.88 -4.18 -0.93
N ILE A 27 -13.10 -4.30 -1.44
CA ILE A 27 -14.02 -5.39 -1.06
C ILE A 27 -13.44 -6.75 -1.45
N GLY A 28 -12.85 -6.86 -2.64
CA GLY A 28 -12.18 -8.07 -3.11
C GLY A 28 -11.00 -8.49 -2.23
N MET A 29 -10.17 -7.52 -1.83
CA MET A 29 -9.03 -7.74 -0.92
C MET A 29 -9.50 -8.22 0.44
N GLN A 30 -10.52 -7.56 1.02
CA GLN A 30 -11.10 -7.97 2.29
C GLN A 30 -11.71 -9.37 2.22
N ALA A 31 -12.39 -9.71 1.12
CA ALA A 31 -12.99 -11.01 0.93
C ALA A 31 -11.93 -12.11 0.79
N ARG A 32 -10.84 -11.84 0.07
CA ARG A 32 -9.72 -12.78 -0.07
C ARG A 32 -9.00 -12.99 1.25
N HIS A 33 -8.69 -11.91 1.98
CA HIS A 33 -8.09 -12.04 3.31
C HIS A 33 -8.91 -12.97 4.22
N ARG A 34 -10.25 -12.85 4.21
CA ARG A 34 -11.10 -13.75 5.03
C ARG A 34 -10.96 -15.23 4.65
N ARG A 35 -10.74 -15.55 3.38
CA ARG A 35 -10.58 -16.94 2.90
C ARG A 35 -9.15 -17.45 3.04
N CYS A 36 -8.17 -16.58 2.85
CA CYS A 36 -6.74 -16.90 2.87
C CYS A 36 -6.04 -16.43 4.16
N ARG A 37 -6.78 -16.26 5.26
CA ARG A 37 -6.28 -15.62 6.49
C ARG A 37 -5.00 -16.27 7.01
N GLU A 38 -4.96 -17.60 7.03
CA GLU A 38 -3.80 -18.36 7.52
C GLU A 38 -2.60 -18.20 6.58
N ALA A 39 -2.82 -18.31 5.27
CA ALA A 39 -1.78 -18.11 4.25
C ALA A 39 -1.23 -16.67 4.25
N TRP A 40 -2.04 -15.68 4.60
CA TRP A 40 -1.61 -14.28 4.65
C TRP A 40 -0.90 -13.91 5.95
N ALA A 41 -1.11 -14.66 7.04
CA ALA A 41 -0.60 -14.30 8.36
C ALA A 41 0.93 -14.04 8.39
N PRO A 42 1.79 -14.84 7.72
CA PRO A 42 3.22 -14.55 7.66
C PRO A 42 3.54 -13.22 6.97
N HIS A 43 2.88 -12.94 5.83
CA HIS A 43 3.06 -11.68 5.12
C HIS A 43 2.62 -10.49 5.97
N LEU A 44 1.45 -10.56 6.60
CA LEU A 44 0.95 -9.49 7.48
C LEU A 44 1.91 -9.26 8.65
N GLN A 45 2.46 -10.31 9.24
CA GLN A 45 3.43 -10.19 10.33
C GLN A 45 4.74 -9.55 9.86
N HIS A 46 5.31 -9.99 8.74
CA HIS A 46 6.54 -9.37 8.20
C HIS A 46 6.33 -7.89 7.87
N THR A 47 5.19 -7.51 7.31
CA THR A 47 4.86 -6.10 7.04
C THR A 47 4.78 -5.30 8.34
N ARG A 48 4.10 -5.82 9.38
CA ARG A 48 4.04 -5.17 10.72
C ARG A 48 5.45 -5.00 11.31
N ASP A 49 6.26 -6.05 11.27
CA ASP A 49 7.61 -6.06 11.84
C ASP A 49 8.51 -5.05 11.10
N MET A 50 8.39 -4.95 9.78
CA MET A 50 9.10 -3.95 8.98
C MET A 50 8.71 -2.51 9.37
N ILE A 51 7.42 -2.25 9.58
CA ILE A 51 6.93 -0.93 10.01
C ILE A 51 7.45 -0.59 11.41
N LEU A 52 7.39 -1.54 12.34
CA LEU A 52 7.88 -1.33 13.71
C LEU A 52 9.40 -1.15 13.75
N ALA A 53 10.16 -1.92 12.96
CA ALA A 53 11.60 -1.75 12.84
C ALA A 53 11.98 -0.39 12.23
N ALA A 54 11.15 0.17 11.34
CA ALA A 54 11.35 1.52 10.82
C ALA A 54 11.01 2.58 11.88
N ALA A 55 9.97 2.38 12.67
CA ALA A 55 9.64 3.23 13.81
C ALA A 55 10.80 3.28 14.81
N ASP A 56 11.36 2.12 15.19
CA ASP A 56 12.52 2.03 16.08
C ASP A 56 13.77 2.74 15.54
N ALA A 57 13.89 2.86 14.22
CA ALA A 57 15.01 3.54 13.57
C ALA A 57 14.85 5.08 13.48
N CYS A 58 13.74 5.64 13.95
CA CYS A 58 13.48 7.07 13.91
C CYS A 58 14.21 7.81 15.04
N SER A 59 14.80 8.98 14.72
CA SER A 59 15.42 9.87 15.69
C SER A 59 14.40 10.62 16.57
N SER A 60 13.20 10.87 16.03
CA SER A 60 12.06 11.42 16.75
C SER A 60 10.81 10.60 16.48
N HIS A 61 9.81 10.73 17.34
CA HIS A 61 8.52 10.07 17.20
C HIS A 61 7.37 11.10 17.20
N ASP A 62 7.56 12.19 16.46
CA ASP A 62 6.57 13.26 16.39
C ASP A 62 5.41 12.87 15.49
N LYS A 63 5.69 12.41 14.27
CA LYS A 63 4.66 12.03 13.30
C LYS A 63 5.06 10.84 12.46
N VAL A 64 4.15 9.89 12.31
CA VAL A 64 4.23 8.81 11.30
C VAL A 64 3.12 8.98 10.27
N VAL A 65 3.45 8.81 9.00
CA VAL A 65 2.48 8.80 7.89
C VAL A 65 2.53 7.44 7.18
N ILE A 66 1.38 6.79 7.05
CA ILE A 66 1.20 5.53 6.31
C ILE A 66 0.49 5.84 4.99
N LEU A 67 1.22 5.77 3.88
CA LEU A 67 0.71 5.88 2.52
C LEU A 67 0.18 4.52 2.06
N GLY A 68 -1.10 4.45 1.73
CA GLY A 68 -1.77 3.20 1.39
C GLY A 68 -2.16 2.38 2.62
N SER A 69 -2.77 3.03 3.61
CA SER A 69 -3.18 2.37 4.87
C SER A 69 -4.24 1.27 4.68
N GLY A 70 -4.99 1.30 3.56
CA GLY A 70 -5.83 0.21 3.11
C GLY A 70 -6.88 -0.23 4.14
N LEU A 71 -6.89 -1.54 4.40
CA LEU A 71 -7.85 -2.20 5.31
C LEU A 71 -7.31 -2.32 6.75
N LEU A 72 -6.12 -1.80 7.05
CA LEU A 72 -5.39 -1.97 8.31
C LEU A 72 -5.17 -3.44 8.72
N LEU A 73 -4.85 -4.31 7.75
CA LEU A 73 -4.58 -5.73 8.02
C LEU A 73 -3.14 -5.96 8.51
N ASP A 74 -2.23 -5.14 8.02
CA ASP A 74 -0.77 -5.21 8.15
C ASP A 74 -0.17 -3.96 8.81
N VAL A 75 -0.98 -2.92 9.06
CA VAL A 75 -0.54 -1.70 9.76
C VAL A 75 -0.72 -1.89 11.28
N PRO A 76 0.34 -1.79 12.10
CA PRO A 76 0.28 -1.88 13.56
C PRO A 76 -0.18 -0.56 14.18
N VAL A 77 -1.46 -0.19 13.97
CA VAL A 77 -1.96 1.15 14.30
C VAL A 77 -1.90 1.44 15.80
N GLU A 78 -2.25 0.49 16.65
CA GLU A 78 -2.19 0.65 18.11
C GLU A 78 -0.75 0.91 18.56
N GLU A 79 0.21 0.10 18.12
CA GLU A 79 1.61 0.27 18.48
C GLU A 79 2.18 1.59 17.95
N LEU A 80 1.78 2.02 16.75
CA LEU A 80 2.16 3.34 16.22
C LEU A 80 1.52 4.48 17.01
N SER A 81 0.27 4.31 17.45
CA SER A 81 -0.48 5.28 18.26
C SER A 81 0.16 5.49 19.63
N GLU A 82 0.78 4.46 20.21
CA GLU A 82 1.52 4.55 21.47
C GLU A 82 2.89 5.22 21.31
N ARG A 83 3.54 5.04 20.15
CA ARG A 83 4.89 5.53 19.89
C ARG A 83 4.93 6.97 19.39
N PHE A 84 4.01 7.36 18.52
CA PHE A 84 4.03 8.65 17.83
C PHE A 84 3.02 9.64 18.39
N LYS A 85 3.39 10.93 18.46
CA LYS A 85 2.44 11.99 18.84
C LYS A 85 1.30 12.16 17.83
N THR A 86 1.53 11.81 16.57
CA THR A 86 0.53 11.85 15.50
C THR A 86 0.72 10.69 14.53
N VAL A 87 -0.38 9.99 14.22
CA VAL A 87 -0.42 8.93 13.20
C VAL A 87 -1.37 9.37 12.10
N GLU A 88 -0.87 9.51 10.88
CA GLU A 88 -1.69 9.84 9.70
C GLU A 88 -1.79 8.61 8.80
N LEU A 89 -3.01 8.13 8.60
CA LEU A 89 -3.33 7.01 7.73
C LEU A 89 -3.90 7.60 6.44
N VAL A 90 -3.15 7.47 5.35
CA VAL A 90 -3.49 8.03 4.03
C VAL A 90 -3.96 6.91 3.13
N ASP A 91 -5.13 7.09 2.52
CA ASP A 91 -5.68 6.20 1.50
C ASP A 91 -6.70 6.95 0.64
N ILE A 92 -6.90 6.50 -0.59
CA ILE A 92 -7.91 7.06 -1.50
C ILE A 92 -9.34 6.78 -1.00
N LEU A 93 -9.53 5.71 -0.21
CA LEU A 93 -10.83 5.37 0.37
C LEU A 93 -10.71 4.60 1.71
N HIS A 94 -11.21 5.21 2.79
CA HIS A 94 -11.32 4.54 4.08
C HIS A 94 -12.70 3.89 4.29
N MET A 95 -12.70 2.56 4.32
CA MET A 95 -13.90 1.74 4.57
C MET A 95 -14.44 1.94 6.00
N PRO A 96 -15.75 1.71 6.27
CA PRO A 96 -16.33 1.87 7.60
C PRO A 96 -15.61 1.09 8.70
N GLN A 97 -15.14 -0.13 8.43
CA GLN A 97 -14.39 -0.91 9.42
C GLN A 97 -13.08 -0.24 9.86
N VAL A 98 -12.40 0.46 8.95
CA VAL A 98 -11.16 1.19 9.23
C VAL A 98 -11.46 2.36 10.16
N ARG A 99 -12.54 3.11 9.87
CA ARG A 99 -13.01 4.22 10.72
C ARG A 99 -13.37 3.75 12.12
N HIS A 100 -14.01 2.59 12.22
CA HIS A 100 -14.35 2.01 13.51
C HIS A 100 -13.11 1.58 14.28
N ALA A 101 -12.16 0.88 13.64
CA ALA A 101 -10.93 0.40 14.26
C ALA A 101 -10.12 1.53 14.93
N VAL A 102 -10.06 2.70 14.32
CA VAL A 102 -9.27 3.83 14.85
C VAL A 102 -10.06 4.81 15.71
N SER A 103 -11.37 4.60 15.87
CA SER A 103 -12.27 5.57 16.52
C SER A 103 -11.94 5.86 18.00
N GLY A 104 -11.25 4.94 18.67
CA GLY A 104 -10.77 5.11 20.05
C GLY A 104 -9.39 5.75 20.19
N LEU A 105 -8.68 6.01 19.08
CA LEU A 105 -7.29 6.47 19.09
C LEU A 105 -7.22 7.97 18.79
N ALA A 106 -7.04 8.78 19.84
CA ALA A 106 -7.17 10.25 19.77
C ALA A 106 -6.13 10.95 18.88
N ASN A 107 -4.97 10.33 18.66
CA ASN A 107 -3.88 10.83 17.84
C ASN A 107 -3.80 10.21 16.45
N VAL A 108 -4.77 9.36 16.07
CA VAL A 108 -4.84 8.75 14.73
C VAL A 108 -5.80 9.54 13.84
N ARG A 109 -5.33 9.92 12.66
CA ARG A 109 -6.08 10.70 11.67
C ARG A 109 -6.19 9.94 10.36
N LEU A 110 -7.41 9.87 9.82
CA LEU A 110 -7.67 9.31 8.49
C LEU A 110 -7.68 10.43 7.45
N LEU A 111 -6.72 10.41 6.53
CA LEU A 111 -6.57 11.40 5.46
C LEU A 111 -6.98 10.78 4.12
N THR A 112 -8.22 11.06 3.70
CA THR A 112 -8.71 10.52 2.42
C THR A 112 -8.12 11.33 1.27
N ARG A 113 -7.14 10.75 0.56
CA ARG A 113 -6.38 11.42 -0.50
C ARG A 113 -5.94 10.45 -1.58
N ASP A 114 -6.12 10.85 -2.83
CA ASP A 114 -5.39 10.26 -3.94
C ASP A 114 -3.96 10.84 -3.95
N ILE A 115 -2.97 10.02 -3.58
CA ILE A 115 -1.57 10.45 -3.52
C ILE A 115 -0.95 10.64 -4.91
N THR A 116 -1.62 10.17 -5.96
CA THR A 116 -1.18 10.34 -7.35
C THR A 116 -1.66 11.65 -7.97
N GLY A 117 -2.79 12.17 -7.48
CA GLY A 117 -3.50 13.30 -8.07
C GLY A 117 -4.16 13.02 -9.43
N VAL A 118 -4.06 11.79 -9.98
CA VAL A 118 -4.50 11.51 -11.35
C VAL A 118 -5.90 10.91 -11.43
N VAL A 119 -6.42 10.31 -10.36
CA VAL A 119 -7.60 9.44 -10.44
C VAL A 119 -8.87 10.24 -10.76
N GLU A 120 -9.10 11.36 -10.08
CA GLU A 120 -10.26 12.19 -10.36
C GLU A 120 -10.21 12.85 -11.75
N PRO A 121 -9.10 13.47 -12.19
CA PRO A 121 -8.94 13.95 -13.57
C PRO A 121 -9.19 12.88 -14.63
N LEU A 122 -8.57 11.70 -14.49
CA LEU A 122 -8.80 10.58 -15.42
C LEU A 122 -10.27 10.16 -15.45
N SER A 123 -10.95 10.21 -14.31
CA SER A 123 -12.38 9.88 -14.23
C SER A 123 -13.29 10.82 -15.03
N ARG A 124 -12.79 12.00 -15.40
CA ARG A 124 -13.45 13.00 -16.25
C ARG A 124 -12.97 12.98 -17.71
N GLY A 125 -11.98 12.15 -18.02
CA GLY A 125 -11.35 12.05 -19.35
C GLY A 125 -10.17 12.98 -19.57
N ASP A 126 -9.65 13.61 -18.51
CA ASP A 126 -8.42 14.42 -18.59
C ASP A 126 -7.18 13.51 -18.67
N ILE A 127 -6.07 14.00 -19.24
CA ILE A 127 -4.76 13.32 -19.22
C ILE A 127 -3.83 14.11 -18.28
N PRO A 128 -3.83 13.82 -16.97
CA PRO A 128 -3.04 14.56 -16.01
C PRO A 128 -1.55 14.19 -16.10
N GLN A 129 -0.70 15.10 -15.63
CA GLN A 129 0.63 14.74 -15.17
C GLN A 129 0.52 14.26 -13.71
N PRO A 130 1.24 13.21 -13.30
CA PRO A 130 1.33 12.82 -11.91
C PRO A 130 1.75 13.98 -11.01
N ASP A 131 0.99 14.24 -9.95
CA ASP A 131 1.32 15.24 -8.93
C ASP A 131 1.69 14.53 -7.62
N ILE A 132 2.77 13.74 -7.68
CA ILE A 132 3.26 12.92 -6.55
C ILE A 132 4.35 13.66 -5.74
N ALA A 133 4.85 14.80 -6.25
CA ALA A 133 5.94 15.53 -5.61
C ALA A 133 5.60 16.02 -4.19
N ASP A 134 4.34 16.34 -3.91
CA ASP A 134 3.88 16.68 -2.57
C ASP A 134 3.03 15.56 -1.97
N LEU A 135 3.67 14.56 -1.36
CA LEU A 135 3.00 13.51 -0.60
C LEU A 135 2.23 14.03 0.64
N GLY A 136 2.38 15.31 1.01
CA GLY A 136 1.77 15.91 2.20
C GLY A 136 2.39 15.43 3.51
N VAL A 137 3.62 14.92 3.46
CA VAL A 137 4.29 14.25 4.58
C VAL A 137 5.28 15.13 5.33
N ASN A 138 5.22 16.45 5.13
CA ASN A 138 6.14 17.41 5.75
C ASN A 138 6.21 17.25 7.26
N GLY A 139 7.42 17.19 7.82
CA GLY A 139 7.67 17.01 9.25
C GLY A 139 7.31 15.61 9.78
N ALA A 140 7.14 14.60 8.93
CA ALA A 140 7.03 13.22 9.37
C ALA A 140 8.40 12.69 9.80
N SER A 141 8.46 12.13 11.01
CA SER A 141 9.61 11.37 11.49
C SER A 141 9.75 10.05 10.72
N LEU A 142 8.61 9.45 10.35
CA LEU A 142 8.51 8.22 9.57
C LEU A 142 7.48 8.36 8.46
N VAL A 143 7.84 7.97 7.24
CA VAL A 143 6.90 7.75 6.14
C VAL A 143 6.97 6.29 5.71
N VAL A 144 5.82 5.62 5.69
CA VAL A 144 5.68 4.24 5.23
C VAL A 144 4.90 4.23 3.92
N SER A 145 5.47 3.73 2.84
CA SER A 145 4.75 3.35 1.63
C SER A 145 4.40 1.87 1.75
N CYS A 146 3.16 1.58 2.13
CA CYS A 146 2.73 0.26 2.57
C CYS A 146 1.98 -0.48 1.46
N ASN A 147 2.67 -1.38 0.75
CA ASN A 147 2.09 -2.27 -0.29
C ASN A 147 1.28 -1.53 -1.37
N ILE A 148 1.58 -0.24 -1.64
CA ILE A 148 0.80 0.60 -2.55
C ILE A 148 1.50 0.88 -3.88
N LEU A 149 2.83 0.80 -3.95
CA LEU A 149 3.62 1.22 -5.11
C LEU A 149 3.19 0.50 -6.40
N SER A 150 3.16 -0.83 -6.36
CA SER A 150 2.71 -1.69 -7.46
C SER A 150 1.24 -1.48 -7.85
N GLN A 151 0.44 -0.88 -6.96
CA GLN A 151 -1.00 -0.68 -7.13
C GLN A 151 -1.36 0.67 -7.72
N LEU A 152 -0.45 1.66 -7.68
CA LEU A 152 -0.73 3.04 -8.11
C LEU A 152 -1.24 3.10 -9.55
N GLY A 153 -0.68 2.29 -10.44
CA GLY A 153 -1.02 2.29 -11.86
C GLY A 153 -2.15 1.35 -12.27
N ILE A 154 -2.56 0.37 -11.46
CA ILE A 154 -3.43 -0.74 -11.91
C ILE A 154 -4.75 -0.26 -12.55
N LEU A 155 -5.43 0.69 -11.90
CA LEU A 155 -6.68 1.26 -12.44
C LEU A 155 -6.42 2.44 -13.39
N PRO A 156 -5.51 3.38 -13.10
CA PRO A 156 -5.17 4.46 -14.03
C PRO A 156 -4.71 3.99 -15.42
N GLU A 157 -3.95 2.90 -15.50
CA GLU A 157 -3.42 2.35 -16.75
C GLU A 157 -4.51 1.95 -17.74
N GLN A 158 -5.69 1.55 -17.25
CA GLN A 158 -6.84 1.21 -18.09
C GLN A 158 -7.45 2.43 -18.78
N LEU A 159 -7.22 3.63 -18.25
CA LEU A 159 -7.73 4.90 -18.77
C LEU A 159 -6.67 5.67 -19.56
N SER A 160 -5.40 5.53 -19.17
CA SER A 160 -4.26 6.20 -19.80
C SER A 160 -3.06 5.25 -19.85
N PRO A 161 -2.90 4.46 -20.92
CA PRO A 161 -1.75 3.56 -21.06
C PRO A 161 -0.40 4.29 -20.93
N GLY A 162 0.56 3.64 -20.28
CA GLY A 162 1.88 4.19 -19.94
C GLY A 162 1.87 5.19 -18.78
N ILE A 163 0.78 5.27 -18.01
CA ILE A 163 0.76 6.10 -16.79
C ILE A 163 1.34 5.36 -15.59
N SER A 164 1.23 4.03 -15.55
CA SER A 164 1.72 3.21 -14.43
C SER A 164 3.21 3.42 -14.17
N ASP A 165 4.04 3.30 -15.20
CA ASP A 165 5.48 3.57 -15.15
C ASP A 165 5.80 4.96 -14.54
N ARG A 166 5.14 6.01 -15.04
CA ARG A 166 5.31 7.38 -14.54
C ARG A 166 4.89 7.56 -13.08
N LEU A 167 3.84 6.86 -12.64
CA LEU A 167 3.36 6.90 -11.26
C LEU A 167 4.34 6.18 -10.32
N VAL A 168 4.86 5.03 -10.73
CA VAL A 168 5.86 4.28 -9.95
C VAL A 168 7.15 5.09 -9.82
N ALA A 169 7.67 5.63 -10.92
CA ALA A 169 8.87 6.46 -10.93
C ALA A 169 8.71 7.69 -10.02
N ALA A 170 7.64 8.47 -10.20
CA ALA A 170 7.41 9.69 -9.43
C ALA A 170 7.23 9.42 -7.93
N HIS A 171 6.63 8.29 -7.55
CA HIS A 171 6.49 7.92 -6.13
C HIS A 171 7.82 7.52 -5.51
N LEU A 172 8.66 6.76 -6.23
CA LEU A 172 10.00 6.42 -5.77
C LEU A 172 10.88 7.67 -5.62
N ASP A 173 10.83 8.60 -6.58
CA ASP A 173 11.54 9.88 -6.51
C ASP A 173 11.07 10.71 -5.31
N ALA A 174 9.76 10.80 -5.08
CA ALA A 174 9.20 11.51 -3.94
C ALA A 174 9.67 10.91 -2.61
N LEU A 175 9.65 9.58 -2.46
CA LEU A 175 10.14 8.90 -1.26
C LEU A 175 11.65 9.10 -1.05
N ALA A 176 12.44 9.03 -2.12
CA ALA A 176 13.89 9.23 -2.08
C ALA A 176 14.28 10.66 -1.66
N GLY A 177 13.44 11.66 -1.99
CA GLY A 177 13.64 13.06 -1.62
C GLY A 177 13.30 13.42 -0.17
N LEU A 178 12.71 12.51 0.61
CA LEU A 178 12.32 12.80 2.00
C LEU A 178 13.52 12.87 2.94
N GLY A 179 13.46 13.75 3.95
CA GLY A 179 14.51 13.87 4.97
C GLY A 179 14.40 12.87 6.13
N GLY A 180 13.17 12.54 6.54
CA GLY A 180 12.89 11.62 7.66
C GLY A 180 13.19 10.14 7.34
N THR A 181 12.88 9.24 8.26
CA THR A 181 12.97 7.79 8.01
C THR A 181 11.90 7.38 7.01
N VAL A 182 12.27 6.52 6.06
CA VAL A 182 11.35 5.97 5.05
C VAL A 182 11.34 4.45 5.13
N CYS A 183 10.14 3.88 5.13
CA CYS A 183 9.91 2.46 4.95
C CYS A 183 9.13 2.24 3.65
N LEU A 184 9.66 1.45 2.74
CA LEU A 184 8.97 1.04 1.52
C LEU A 184 8.72 -0.46 1.60
N ILE A 185 7.47 -0.88 1.45
CA ILE A 185 7.08 -2.28 1.35
C ILE A 185 6.31 -2.43 0.05
N THR A 186 6.79 -3.31 -0.84
CA THR A 186 6.22 -3.47 -2.18
C THR A 186 6.46 -4.87 -2.73
N GLU A 187 5.55 -5.35 -3.57
CA GLU A 187 5.78 -6.50 -4.42
C GLU A 187 6.81 -6.17 -5.50
N THR A 188 7.74 -7.09 -5.75
CA THR A 188 8.75 -6.99 -6.82
C THR A 188 8.61 -8.09 -7.87
N SER A 189 7.84 -9.14 -7.57
CA SER A 189 7.55 -10.21 -8.51
C SER A 189 6.20 -10.85 -8.18
N HIS A 190 5.43 -11.21 -9.21
CA HIS A 190 4.31 -12.13 -9.10
C HIS A 190 4.67 -13.42 -9.83
N ARG A 191 4.38 -14.56 -9.21
CA ARG A 191 4.68 -15.90 -9.72
C ARG A 191 3.42 -16.75 -9.68
N LEU A 192 3.13 -17.40 -10.79
CA LEU A 192 2.11 -18.44 -10.87
C LEU A 192 2.80 -19.79 -10.78
N MET A 193 2.41 -20.61 -9.80
CA MET A 193 3.03 -21.90 -9.52
C MET A 193 2.03 -23.03 -9.78
N GLU A 194 2.47 -24.11 -10.43
CA GLU A 194 1.78 -25.40 -10.49
C GLU A 194 2.57 -26.42 -9.68
N GLY A 195 2.18 -26.62 -8.42
CA GLY A 195 3.03 -27.32 -7.45
C GLY A 195 4.35 -26.57 -7.25
N GLU A 196 5.47 -27.25 -7.46
CA GLU A 196 6.81 -26.64 -7.33
C GLU A 196 7.30 -25.92 -8.60
N THR A 197 6.54 -25.97 -9.70
CA THR A 197 6.96 -25.41 -10.98
C THR A 197 6.42 -24.00 -11.18
N GLU A 198 7.30 -23.03 -11.40
CA GLU A 198 6.92 -21.68 -11.85
C GLU A 198 6.51 -21.73 -13.32
N VAL A 199 5.25 -21.40 -13.62
CA VAL A 199 4.70 -21.42 -14.99
C VAL A 199 4.58 -20.02 -15.60
N GLU A 200 4.51 -18.99 -14.76
CA GLU A 200 4.45 -17.59 -15.19
C GLU A 200 5.12 -16.70 -14.15
N LYS A 201 5.80 -15.65 -14.63
CA LYS A 201 6.38 -14.60 -13.78
C LYS A 201 6.21 -13.23 -14.41
N SER A 202 5.84 -12.25 -13.60
CA SER A 202 5.71 -10.84 -14.02
C SER A 202 6.31 -9.89 -12.97
N ALA A 203 6.87 -8.77 -13.42
CA ALA A 203 7.37 -7.70 -12.57
C ALA A 203 6.34 -6.56 -12.47
N PRO A 204 5.82 -6.22 -11.28
CA PRO A 204 4.71 -5.28 -11.13
C PRO A 204 5.12 -3.80 -11.08
N LEU A 205 6.41 -3.49 -11.23
CA LEU A 205 6.96 -2.13 -11.14
C LEU A 205 7.28 -1.50 -12.51
N ASP A 206 6.81 -2.12 -13.61
CA ASP A 206 6.97 -1.62 -14.98
C ASP A 206 8.43 -1.32 -15.39
N GLY A 207 9.40 -2.05 -14.82
CA GLY A 207 10.83 -1.88 -15.10
C GLY A 207 11.54 -0.82 -14.24
N ASN A 208 10.83 -0.18 -13.31
CA ASN A 208 11.43 0.75 -12.36
C ASN A 208 12.21 0.01 -11.27
N ASP A 209 13.47 0.38 -11.12
CA ASP A 209 14.30 -0.07 -10.02
C ASP A 209 14.04 0.77 -8.77
N ILE A 210 14.09 0.11 -7.61
CA ILE A 210 14.09 0.82 -6.33
C ILE A 210 15.39 1.66 -6.24
N PRO A 211 15.34 2.97 -5.91
CA PRO A 211 16.53 3.78 -5.73
C PRO A 211 17.46 3.24 -4.63
N ASP A 212 18.77 3.25 -4.87
CA ASP A 212 19.76 2.75 -3.90
C ASP A 212 19.75 3.54 -2.58
N SER A 213 19.35 4.82 -2.63
CA SER A 213 19.16 5.64 -1.44
C SER A 213 18.14 5.03 -0.47
N LEU A 214 17.13 4.30 -0.95
CA LEU A 214 16.11 3.65 -0.13
C LEU A 214 16.58 2.29 0.45
N LYS A 215 17.62 1.66 -0.12
CA LYS A 215 18.01 0.27 0.14
C LYS A 215 18.98 0.06 1.31
N MET A 216 18.92 0.84 2.40
CA MET A 216 19.89 0.68 3.49
C MET A 216 19.71 -0.64 4.26
N ARG A 217 18.47 -0.99 4.62
CA ARG A 217 18.11 -2.30 5.18
C ARG A 217 17.07 -2.93 4.27
N ARG A 218 17.25 -4.20 3.91
CA ARG A 218 16.36 -4.95 3.04
C ARG A 218 15.90 -6.24 3.73
N GLN A 219 14.62 -6.54 3.62
CA GLN A 219 14.04 -7.86 3.86
C GLN A 219 13.26 -8.30 2.63
N CYS A 220 13.16 -9.61 2.44
CA CYS A 220 12.47 -10.22 1.31
C CYS A 220 11.72 -11.45 1.82
N TRP A 221 10.44 -11.56 1.46
CA TRP A 221 9.62 -12.72 1.80
C TRP A 221 8.60 -13.00 0.71
N ASP A 222 8.07 -14.22 0.71
CA ASP A 222 6.96 -14.59 -0.16
C ASP A 222 5.61 -14.39 0.55
N TRP A 223 4.63 -13.96 -0.23
CA TRP A 223 3.24 -13.85 0.16
C TRP A 223 2.41 -14.79 -0.70
N ASP A 224 1.81 -15.80 -0.06
CA ASP A 224 0.82 -16.69 -0.67
C ASP A 224 -0.50 -15.92 -0.91
N PHE A 225 -0.49 -15.08 -1.94
CA PHE A 225 -1.55 -14.11 -2.23
C PHE A 225 -2.89 -14.80 -2.53
N ALA A 226 -2.87 -15.82 -3.40
CA ALA A 226 -4.05 -16.62 -3.72
C ALA A 226 -3.65 -18.09 -3.96
N PRO A 227 -3.47 -18.88 -2.88
CA PRO A 227 -3.21 -20.30 -3.00
C PRO A 227 -4.40 -21.04 -3.63
N ALA A 228 -4.16 -22.13 -4.35
CA ALA A 228 -5.20 -22.96 -4.92
C ALA A 228 -6.15 -23.47 -3.80
N PRO A 229 -7.48 -23.44 -4.00
CA PRO A 229 -8.20 -23.11 -5.24
C PRO A 229 -8.73 -21.65 -5.31
N GLU A 230 -8.17 -20.68 -4.56
CA GLU A 230 -8.75 -19.32 -4.40
C GLU A 230 -9.01 -18.59 -5.72
N ARG A 231 -8.06 -18.65 -6.67
CA ARG A 231 -8.23 -18.09 -8.02
C ARG A 231 -8.39 -19.15 -9.10
N HIS A 232 -7.67 -20.27 -8.96
CA HIS A 232 -7.70 -21.38 -9.90
C HIS A 232 -7.45 -22.70 -9.15
N PRO A 233 -8.06 -23.84 -9.54
CA PRO A 233 -7.91 -25.09 -8.81
C PRO A 233 -6.50 -25.69 -8.75
N ARG A 234 -5.61 -25.27 -9.67
CA ARG A 234 -4.26 -25.84 -9.83
C ARG A 234 -3.11 -24.87 -9.58
N TYR A 235 -3.40 -23.57 -9.52
CA TYR A 235 -2.34 -22.57 -9.53
C TYR A 235 -2.35 -21.75 -8.26
N ASP A 236 -1.18 -21.67 -7.63
CA ASP A 236 -0.91 -20.74 -6.54
C ASP A 236 -0.37 -19.44 -7.15
N LEU A 237 -0.91 -18.31 -6.70
CA LEU A 237 -0.35 -16.99 -7.00
C LEU A 237 0.46 -16.53 -5.79
N ILE A 238 1.78 -16.46 -5.96
CA ILE A 238 2.75 -16.05 -4.94
C ILE A 238 3.35 -14.71 -5.34
N HIS A 239 3.36 -13.76 -4.42
CA HIS A 239 4.04 -12.48 -4.62
C HIS A 239 5.34 -12.46 -3.81
N THR A 240 6.45 -12.09 -4.43
CA THR A 240 7.67 -11.77 -3.68
C THR A 240 7.58 -10.31 -3.27
N VAL A 241 7.68 -10.08 -1.97
CA VAL A 241 7.58 -8.77 -1.32
C VAL A 241 8.95 -8.39 -0.79
N GLU A 242 9.32 -7.14 -1.03
CA GLU A 242 10.52 -6.55 -0.47
C GLU A 242 10.17 -5.37 0.42
N GLY A 243 10.83 -5.34 1.58
CA GLY A 243 10.75 -4.27 2.54
C GLY A 243 12.10 -3.56 2.64
N PHE A 244 12.10 -2.24 2.52
CA PHE A 244 13.27 -1.39 2.62
C PHE A 244 13.10 -0.37 3.74
N ILE A 245 14.16 -0.11 4.50
CA ILE A 245 14.21 0.98 5.48
C ILE A 245 15.42 1.84 5.17
N ARG A 246 15.18 3.14 5.01
CA ARG A 246 16.18 4.21 5.00
C ARG A 246 16.01 5.05 6.26
N SER A 247 17.04 5.11 7.10
CA SER A 247 17.01 6.00 8.26
C SER A 247 17.09 7.47 7.81
N GLY A 248 16.40 8.36 8.52
CA GLY A 248 16.56 9.80 8.34
C GLY A 248 17.99 10.23 8.69
N ASN A 249 18.47 11.30 8.05
CA ASN A 249 19.73 11.92 8.48
C ASN A 249 19.52 12.48 9.89
N ALA A 250 20.45 12.23 10.81
CA ALA A 250 20.46 12.98 12.06
C ALA A 250 20.64 14.46 11.69
N GLU A 251 19.64 15.29 12.00
CA GLU A 251 19.81 16.74 11.93
C GLU A 251 21.06 17.08 12.74
N THR A 252 22.06 17.65 12.06
CA THR A 252 23.35 18.04 12.64
C THR A 252 23.24 19.44 13.22
#